data_AF-A0A945I505-F1
#
_entry.id   AF-A0A945I505-F1
#
_cell.length_a   1.000
_cell.length_b   1.000
_cell.length_c   1.000
_cell.angle_alpha   90.00
_cell.angle_beta   90.00
_cell.angle_gamma   90.00
#
_symmetry.space_group_name_H-M   'P 1'
#
loop_
_entity.id
_entity.type
_entity.pdbx_description
1 polymer ?
#
loop_
_entity_poly.entity_id
_entity_poly.type
_entity_poly.pdbx_seq_one_letter_code
_entity_poly.pdbx_strand_id
1 'polypeptide(L)'
;MPSANSERYFEDYTANDILILGEIEVEEEEMISFARSYDPQSIHIDPEKAVAGPFGGLIASGWFTGSLMMRLYAKNFLSEASSIASPGLDELRWHAPVRPGDVL
;
A
#
# COMPACT_ATOMS: atom_id res chain seq x y z
N MET A 1 -0.90 -17.23 -17.80
CA MET A 1 -0.56 -16.00 -17.05
C MET A 1 0.95 -15.86 -17.13
N PRO A 2 1.51 -14.75 -17.62
CA PRO A 2 2.94 -14.53 -17.54
C PRO A 2 3.35 -14.56 -16.06
N SER A 3 4.45 -15.23 -15.72
CA SER A 3 4.96 -15.31 -14.35
C SER A 3 5.25 -13.91 -13.80
N ALA A 4 5.11 -13.75 -12.48
CA ALA A 4 5.27 -12.50 -11.72
C ALA A 4 6.69 -11.89 -11.73
N ASN A 5 7.51 -12.19 -12.75
CA ASN A 5 8.90 -11.77 -12.90
C ASN A 5 9.39 -11.90 -14.37
N SER A 6 8.51 -11.87 -15.36
CA SER A 6 8.95 -11.80 -16.76
C SER A 6 9.51 -10.40 -17.03
N GLU A 7 10.75 -10.29 -17.50
CA GLU A 7 11.26 -9.03 -18.07
C GLU A 7 10.27 -8.53 -19.12
N ARG A 8 9.85 -7.27 -19.00
CA ARG A 8 8.95 -6.59 -19.92
C ARG A 8 9.55 -5.27 -20.34
N TYR A 9 9.38 -4.90 -21.59
CA TYR A 9 9.67 -3.58 -22.12
C TYR A 9 8.37 -2.82 -22.38
N PHE A 10 8.46 -1.56 -22.80
CA PHE A 10 7.30 -0.69 -22.94
C PHE A 10 6.26 -1.26 -23.93
N GLU A 11 6.73 -1.87 -25.01
CA GLU A 11 5.94 -2.50 -26.06
C GLU A 11 5.18 -3.77 -25.62
N ASP A 12 5.52 -4.35 -24.48
CA ASP A 12 4.86 -5.55 -23.95
C ASP A 12 3.57 -5.22 -23.18
N TYR A 13 3.34 -3.95 -22.86
CA TYR A 13 2.14 -3.51 -22.14
C TYR A 13 1.01 -3.20 -23.11
N THR A 14 -0.18 -3.74 -22.85
CA THR A 14 -1.38 -3.42 -23.60
C THR A 14 -2.26 -2.45 -22.80
N ALA A 15 -2.83 -1.47 -23.49
CA ALA A 15 -3.75 -0.54 -22.87
C ALA A 15 -4.93 -1.29 -22.24
N ASN A 16 -5.27 -0.91 -21.00
CA ASN A 16 -6.31 -1.52 -20.17
C ASN A 16 -6.00 -2.92 -19.61
N ASP A 17 -4.73 -3.34 -19.58
CA ASP A 17 -4.35 -4.55 -18.87
C ASP A 17 -4.73 -4.46 -17.38
N ILE A 18 -5.36 -5.52 -16.88
CA ILE A 18 -5.71 -5.69 -15.47
C ILE A 18 -4.80 -6.76 -14.88
N LEU A 19 -4.12 -6.41 -13.79
CA LEU A 19 -3.16 -7.27 -13.12
C LEU A 19 -3.50 -7.39 -11.65
N ILE A 20 -3.47 -8.62 -11.15
CA ILE A 20 -3.65 -8.92 -9.74
C ILE A 20 -2.25 -9.05 -9.15
N LEU A 21 -1.91 -8.16 -8.21
CA LEU A 21 -0.59 -8.07 -7.59
C LEU A 21 -0.44 -8.97 -6.37
N GLY A 22 -1.47 -9.75 -6.02
CA GLY A 22 -1.54 -10.54 -4.79
C GLY A 22 -2.16 -9.77 -3.65
N GLU A 23 -2.05 -10.34 -2.45
CA GLU A 23 -2.66 -9.84 -1.23
C GLU A 23 -1.59 -9.58 -0.15
N ILE A 24 -1.87 -8.69 0.79
CA ILE A 24 -1.02 -8.41 1.94
C ILE A 24 -1.85 -8.19 3.21
N GLU A 25 -1.49 -8.89 4.28
CA GLU A 25 -2.06 -8.69 5.62
C GLU A 25 -1.45 -7.44 6.28
N VAL A 26 -2.30 -6.64 6.92
CA VAL A 26 -1.92 -5.42 7.60
C VAL A 26 -1.51 -5.73 9.04
N GLU A 27 -0.21 -5.82 9.26
CA GLU A 27 0.37 -6.05 10.58
C GLU A 27 0.33 -4.79 11.45
N GLU A 28 -0.26 -4.89 12.65
CA GLU A 28 -0.42 -3.77 13.58
C GLU A 28 0.92 -3.12 13.95
N GLU A 29 1.93 -3.95 14.24
CA GLU A 29 3.25 -3.48 14.67
C GLU A 29 3.93 -2.67 13.56
N GLU A 30 3.89 -3.16 12.32
CA GLU A 30 4.46 -2.45 11.17
C GLU A 30 3.72 -1.14 10.91
N MET A 31 2.38 -1.18 10.97
CA MET A 31 1.51 -0.01 10.80
C MET A 31 1.83 1.09 11.82
N ILE A 32 1.91 0.75 13.11
CA ILE A 32 2.23 1.69 14.19
C ILE A 32 3.68 2.20 14.05
N SER A 33 4.62 1.32 13.72
CA SER A 33 6.03 1.67 13.52
C SER A 33 6.19 2.72 12.41
N PHE A 34 5.56 2.49 11.26
CA PHE A 34 5.53 3.47 10.16
C PHE A 34 4.92 4.80 10.60
N ALA A 35 3.75 4.76 11.27
CA ALA A 35 3.07 5.97 11.71
C ALA A 35 3.91 6.78 12.70
N ARG A 36 4.65 6.14 13.61
CA ARG A 36 5.58 6.85 14.51
C ARG A 36 6.65 7.64 13.77
N SER A 37 7.11 7.13 12.63
CA SER A 37 8.15 7.79 11.83
C SER A 37 7.62 8.89 10.92
N TYR A 38 6.42 8.73 10.35
CA TYR A 38 5.97 9.57 9.24
C TYR A 38 4.64 10.30 9.47
N ASP A 39 3.76 9.77 10.33
CA ASP A 39 2.41 10.31 10.55
C ASP A 39 1.91 10.01 11.97
N PRO A 40 2.50 10.63 13.02
CA PRO A 40 2.31 10.24 14.42
C PRO A 40 1.02 10.83 15.02
N GLN A 41 -0.07 10.89 14.24
CA GLN A 41 -1.37 11.26 14.75
C GLN A 41 -1.90 10.17 15.69
N SER A 42 -2.55 10.56 16.79
CA SER A 42 -3.04 9.62 17.81
C SER A 42 -3.88 8.45 17.26
N ILE A 43 -4.68 8.70 16.21
CA ILE A 43 -5.50 7.69 15.51
C ILE A 43 -4.67 6.57 14.83
N HIS A 44 -3.35 6.75 14.68
CA HIS A 44 -2.44 5.79 14.04
C HIS A 44 -1.46 5.12 15.01
N ILE A 45 -1.25 5.67 16.21
CA ILE A 45 -0.18 5.22 17.13
C ILE A 45 -0.62 4.90 18.56
N ASP A 46 -1.84 5.27 18.94
CA ASP A 46 -2.34 5.18 20.33
C ASP A 46 -3.70 4.47 20.34
N PRO A 47 -3.75 3.16 20.62
CA PRO A 47 -4.99 2.39 20.64
C PRO A 47 -6.07 2.98 21.56
N GLU A 48 -5.67 3.46 22.74
CA GLU A 48 -6.62 3.97 23.75
C GLU A 48 -7.27 5.27 23.27
N LYS A 49 -6.46 6.20 22.73
CA LYS A 49 -7.00 7.44 22.16
C LYS A 49 -7.79 7.20 20.88
N ALA A 50 -7.37 6.24 20.06
CA ALA A 50 -8.02 5.94 18.79
C ALA A 50 -9.44 5.37 19.01
N VAL A 51 -9.68 4.59 20.07
CA VAL A 51 -11.01 4.09 20.45
C VAL A 51 -11.98 5.23 20.77
N ALA A 52 -11.51 6.29 21.44
CA ALA A 52 -12.33 7.47 21.72
C ALA A 52 -12.49 8.41 20.51
N GLY A 53 -11.76 8.14 19.41
CA GLY A 53 -11.75 8.96 18.22
C GLY A 53 -12.85 8.64 17.21
N PRO A 54 -12.93 9.39 16.10
CA PRO A 54 -14.01 9.28 15.11
C PRO A 54 -14.06 7.95 14.36
N PHE A 55 -12.98 7.16 14.41
CA PHE A 55 -12.87 5.87 13.72
C PHE A 55 -13.10 4.67 14.66
N GLY A 56 -13.28 4.89 15.97
CA GLY A 56 -13.60 3.83 16.94
C GLY A 56 -12.49 2.80 17.14
N GLY A 57 -11.23 3.15 16.84
CA GLY A 57 -10.09 2.24 16.90
C GLY A 57 -8.94 2.74 16.03
N LEU A 58 -7.81 2.03 16.09
CA LEU A 58 -6.66 2.32 15.23
C LEU A 58 -7.01 2.19 13.75
N ILE A 59 -6.43 3.09 12.97
CA ILE A 59 -6.45 2.99 11.51
C ILE A 59 -5.04 3.22 10.99
N ALA A 60 -4.70 2.64 9.84
CA ALA A 60 -3.45 2.90 9.16
C ALA A 60 -3.37 4.37 8.71
N SER A 61 -2.15 4.91 8.66
CA SER A 61 -1.88 6.10 7.85
C SER A 61 -2.19 5.77 6.38
N GLY A 62 -2.79 6.72 5.64
CA GLY A 62 -3.00 6.54 4.21
C GLY A 62 -1.69 6.27 3.46
N TRP A 63 -0.59 6.89 3.90
CA TRP A 63 0.73 6.67 3.31
C TRP A 63 1.31 5.30 3.62
N PHE A 64 0.97 4.70 4.77
CA PHE A 64 1.31 3.30 5.04
C PHE A 64 0.58 2.38 4.05
N THR A 65 -0.72 2.60 3.85
CA THR A 65 -1.53 1.84 2.88
C THR A 65 -0.95 1.94 1.46
N GLY A 66 -0.59 3.15 1.03
CA GLY A 66 0.08 3.37 -0.26
C GLY A 66 1.43 2.65 -0.36
N SER A 67 2.18 2.57 0.75
CA SER A 67 3.47 1.86 0.80
C SER A 67 3.31 0.34 0.68
N LEU A 68 2.23 -0.24 1.23
CA LEU A 68 1.91 -1.66 1.06
C LEU A 68 1.55 -1.98 -0.40
N MET A 69 0.74 -1.12 -1.05
CA MET A 69 0.47 -1.25 -2.49
C MET A 69 1.76 -1.20 -3.31
N MET A 70 2.63 -0.22 -3.02
CA MET A 70 3.92 -0.10 -3.71
C MET A 70 4.82 -1.32 -3.46
N ARG A 71 4.78 -1.95 -2.27
CA ARG A 71 5.50 -3.20 -1.98
C ARG A 71 5.01 -4.34 -2.87
N LEU A 72 3.69 -4.53 -3.03
CA LEU A 72 3.14 -5.54 -3.94
C LEU A 72 3.50 -5.23 -5.40
N TYR A 73 3.42 -3.97 -5.81
CA TYR A 73 3.77 -3.52 -7.16
C TYR A 73 5.24 -3.75 -7.48
N ALA A 74 6.15 -3.39 -6.57
CA ALA A 74 7.58 -3.61 -6.72
C ALA A 74 7.93 -5.10 -6.79
N LYS A 75 7.28 -5.92 -5.96
CA LYS A 75 7.56 -7.35 -5.89
C LYS A 75 7.02 -8.13 -7.09
N ASN A 76 5.85 -7.77 -7.61
CA ASN A 76 5.08 -8.62 -8.52
C ASN A 76 4.88 -8.02 -9.92
N PHE A 77 5.32 -6.78 -10.16
CA PHE A 77 5.10 -6.11 -11.44
C PHE A 77 6.30 -5.36 -12.01
N LEU A 78 7.11 -4.66 -11.18
CA LEU A 78 8.22 -3.87 -11.70
C LEU A 78 9.25 -4.76 -12.42
N SER A 79 9.59 -4.39 -13.65
CA SER A 79 10.63 -5.04 -14.46
C SER A 79 12.00 -4.53 -14.05
N GLU A 80 12.90 -5.39 -13.57
CA GLU A 80 14.29 -5.02 -13.24
C GLU A 80 15.07 -4.50 -14.46
N ALA A 81 14.73 -4.97 -15.65
CA ALA A 81 15.44 -4.62 -16.89
C ALA A 81 15.08 -3.24 -17.45
N SER A 82 13.88 -2.73 -17.17
CA SER A 82 13.31 -1.58 -17.88
C SER A 82 12.59 -0.55 -17.00
N SER A 83 12.31 -0.87 -15.73
CA SER A 83 11.74 0.10 -14.79
C SER A 83 12.80 1.10 -14.33
N ILE A 84 12.54 2.40 -14.53
CA ILE A 84 13.49 3.47 -14.19
C ILE A 84 12.97 4.31 -13.03
N ALA A 85 11.82 4.97 -13.22
CA ALA A 85 11.18 5.82 -12.21
C ALA A 85 9.69 5.99 -12.53
N SER A 86 8.89 6.25 -11.48
CA SER A 86 7.50 6.69 -11.66
C SER A 86 7.44 8.21 -11.79
N PRO A 87 6.61 8.77 -12.70
CA PRO A 87 6.36 10.20 -12.77
C PRO A 87 5.56 10.72 -11.57
N GLY A 88 4.82 9.85 -10.87
CA GLY A 88 3.99 10.22 -9.72
C GLY A 88 2.76 9.33 -9.56
N LEU A 89 1.80 9.80 -8.75
CA LEU A 89 0.47 9.21 -8.61
C LEU A 89 -0.57 10.29 -8.91
N ASP A 90 -1.58 9.94 -9.69
CA ASP A 90 -2.77 10.75 -9.89
C ASP A 90 -3.94 10.20 -9.06
N GLU A 91 -4.91 11.06 -8.73
CA GLU A 91 -6.21 10.68 -8.16
C GLU A 91 -6.20 9.83 -6.87
N LEU A 92 -5.13 9.90 -6.06
CA LEU A 92 -5.06 9.16 -4.79
C LEU A 92 -6.16 9.61 -3.81
N ARG A 93 -6.98 8.66 -3.33
CA ARG A 93 -8.08 8.89 -2.37
C ARG A 93 -8.16 7.75 -1.35
N TRP A 94 -8.44 8.11 -0.10
CA TRP A 94 -8.64 7.16 1.00
C TRP A 94 -10.13 6.99 1.27
N HIS A 95 -10.77 6.00 0.63
CA HIS A 95 -12.22 5.83 0.69
C HIS A 95 -12.70 5.18 2.00
N ALA A 96 -11.90 4.30 2.57
CA ALA A 96 -12.20 3.62 3.82
C ALA A 96 -10.91 3.49 4.66
N PRO A 97 -11.02 3.52 5.99
CA PRO A 97 -9.89 3.33 6.86
C PRO A 97 -9.45 1.86 6.93
N VAL A 98 -8.17 1.61 6.65
CA VAL A 98 -7.53 0.29 6.80
C VAL A 98 -7.20 0.02 8.26
N ARG A 99 -7.34 -1.24 8.71
CA ARG A 99 -7.16 -1.69 10.09
C ARG A 99 -6.13 -2.81 10.21
N PRO A 100 -5.56 -3.00 11.41
CA PRO A 100 -4.87 -4.24 11.76
C PRO A 100 -5.68 -5.49 11.39
N GLY A 101 -5.03 -6.46 10.74
CA GLY A 101 -5.62 -7.72 10.31
C GLY A 101 -6.46 -7.64 9.02
N ASP A 102 -6.63 -6.46 8.42
CA ASP A 102 -7.19 -6.38 7.07
C ASP A 102 -6.24 -7.07 6.08
N VAL A 103 -6.83 -7.70 5.06
CA VAL A 103 -6.09 -8.23 3.90
C VAL A 103 -6.43 -7.37 2.69
N LEU A 104 -5.41 -6.71 2.13
CA LEU A 104 -5.52 -5.80 0.98
C LEU A 104 -5.07 -6.47 -0.32
#